data_AF-A0A812N0F9-F1
#
_entry.id   AF-A0A812N0F9-F1
#
_cell.length_a   1.000
_cell.length_b   1.000
_cell.length_c   1.000
_cell.angle_alpha   90.00
_cell.angle_beta   90.00
_cell.angle_gamma   90.00
#
_symmetry.space_group_name_H-M   'P 1'
#
loop_
_entity.id
_entity.type
_entity.pdbx_description
1 polymer ?
#
loop_
_entity_poly.entity_id
_entity_poly.type
_entity_poly.pdbx_seq_one_letter_code
_entity_poly.pdbx_strand_id
1 'polypeptide(L)'
;MEALRSVLQAAKTSDDVNKYLLETLRLASLEDLVCVVSVAAYETELKTLVTDQVPTAKDVPIELARLRAAWRRAKAELLKLEDKARRGATPSDELDETLESGVQEDLMARFSRCYGHQVSVHLAPSDTVLARVYRELTRNLPTVIPLTKVRSLFQSHKPSSERRISLGGNVTVKVDEQESAPLRNVFDYYHALRVLGNAYSIAGSTEVPSQADPAKSVKMCPFQVQLDYADFVLRMAMQWEAPLSWVRERDESTRGRMVELMRQGWSQGESLARAMSEQEVQWSVTPPPVPLHKRAPPEDGQQSTSPPSKKLKTGSHYQGREICKRKNDQRGCSDPSCTKEHRCDVLVNGEVCGSTKHTRMSCPHFRK
;
A
#
# COMPACT_ATOMS: atom_id res chain seq x y z
N MET A 1 -37.12 2.55 -6.27
CA MET A 1 -38.25 3.50 -6.44
C MET A 1 -37.85 4.97 -6.47
N GLU A 2 -37.19 5.53 -5.46
CA GLU A 2 -36.86 6.97 -5.42
C GLU A 2 -35.94 7.42 -6.58
N ALA A 3 -34.90 6.63 -6.89
CA ALA A 3 -34.01 6.88 -8.01
C ALA A 3 -34.72 6.86 -9.38
N LEU A 4 -35.69 5.96 -9.57
CA LEU A 4 -36.49 5.88 -10.80
C LEU A 4 -37.33 7.16 -11.00
N ARG A 5 -38.02 7.62 -9.95
CA ARG A 5 -38.81 8.86 -9.99
C ARG A 5 -37.93 10.08 -10.29
N SER A 6 -36.74 10.14 -9.69
CA SER A 6 -35.76 11.20 -9.95
C SER A 6 -35.32 11.26 -11.42
N VAL A 7 -35.03 10.11 -12.03
CA VAL A 7 -34.64 10.05 -13.45
C VAL A 7 -35.76 10.49 -14.39
N LEU A 8 -37.00 10.06 -14.13
CA LEU A 8 -38.19 10.46 -14.90
C LEU A 8 -38.43 11.97 -14.79
N GLN A 9 -38.40 12.52 -13.58
CA GLN A 9 -38.56 13.96 -13.34
C GLN A 9 -37.45 14.77 -14.01
N ALA A 10 -36.20 14.32 -13.92
CA ALA A 10 -35.06 14.99 -14.53
C ALA A 10 -35.11 14.95 -16.07
N ALA A 11 -35.78 13.95 -16.65
CA ALA A 11 -36.06 13.83 -18.08
C ALA A 11 -37.34 14.57 -18.50
N LYS A 12 -38.10 15.13 -17.55
CA LYS A 12 -39.35 15.87 -17.76
C LYS A 12 -40.44 15.06 -18.49
N THR A 13 -40.51 13.75 -18.25
CA THR A 13 -41.61 12.91 -18.76
C THR A 13 -42.95 13.34 -18.16
N SER A 14 -44.01 13.32 -18.96
CA SER A 14 -45.35 13.72 -18.50
C SER A 14 -45.89 12.82 -17.38
N ASP A 15 -46.83 13.36 -16.59
CA ASP A 15 -47.40 12.65 -15.44
C ASP A 15 -48.18 11.39 -15.87
N ASP A 16 -48.85 11.42 -17.01
CA ASP A 16 -49.57 10.26 -17.56
C ASP A 16 -48.61 9.14 -17.95
N VAL A 17 -47.46 9.48 -18.55
CA VAL A 17 -46.39 8.51 -18.87
C VAL A 17 -45.78 7.95 -17.59
N ASN A 18 -45.50 8.81 -16.60
CA ASN A 18 -44.97 8.38 -15.30
C ASN A 18 -45.94 7.42 -14.60
N LYS A 19 -47.24 7.71 -14.64
CA LYS A 19 -48.29 6.85 -14.08
C LYS A 19 -48.33 5.50 -14.79
N TYR A 20 -48.30 5.49 -16.12
CA TYR A 20 -48.27 4.24 -16.89
C TYR A 20 -47.06 3.37 -16.55
N LEU A 21 -45.86 3.96 -16.49
CA LEU A 21 -44.62 3.24 -16.14
C LEU A 21 -44.67 2.64 -14.73
N LEU A 22 -45.18 3.39 -13.74
CA LEU A 22 -45.13 3.00 -12.34
C LEU A 22 -46.31 2.11 -11.90
N GLU A 23 -47.51 2.34 -12.44
CA GLU A 23 -48.73 1.65 -12.01
C GLU A 23 -49.13 0.53 -12.98
N THR A 24 -48.97 0.75 -14.29
CA THR A 24 -49.36 -0.24 -15.32
C THR A 24 -48.22 -1.21 -15.61
N LEU A 25 -47.03 -0.73 -15.95
CA LEU A 25 -45.85 -1.57 -16.15
C LEU A 25 -45.17 -2.01 -14.84
N ARG A 26 -45.58 -1.41 -13.72
CA ARG A 26 -45.11 -1.75 -12.36
C ARG A 26 -43.59 -1.70 -12.20
N LEU A 27 -42.92 -0.77 -12.90
CA LEU A 27 -41.48 -0.59 -12.77
C LEU A 27 -41.12 -0.11 -11.36
N ALA A 28 -40.26 -0.85 -10.67
CA ALA A 28 -39.89 -0.59 -9.27
C ALA A 28 -38.48 0.03 -9.12
N SER A 29 -37.64 -0.11 -10.15
CA SER A 29 -36.22 0.24 -10.12
C SER A 29 -35.74 0.87 -11.43
N LEU A 30 -34.51 1.40 -11.41
CA LEU A 30 -33.83 1.84 -12.64
C LEU A 30 -33.53 0.66 -13.57
N GLU A 31 -33.25 -0.51 -12.99
CA GLU A 31 -32.96 -1.74 -13.73
C GLU A 31 -34.18 -2.22 -14.50
N ASP A 32 -35.38 -2.18 -13.89
CA ASP A 32 -36.63 -2.53 -14.59
C ASP A 32 -36.85 -1.63 -15.81
N LEU A 33 -36.63 -0.31 -15.68
CA LEU A 33 -36.76 0.63 -16.79
C LEU A 33 -35.75 0.34 -17.91
N VAL A 34 -34.53 -0.08 -17.57
CA VAL A 34 -33.49 -0.35 -18.57
C VAL A 34 -33.70 -1.69 -19.26
N CYS A 35 -34.08 -2.73 -18.49
CA CYS A 35 -34.16 -4.13 -18.94
C CYS A 35 -35.50 -4.51 -19.55
N VAL A 36 -36.57 -3.70 -19.39
CA VAL A 36 -37.86 -3.94 -20.05
C VAL A 36 -37.79 -3.78 -21.59
N VAL A 37 -36.70 -3.19 -22.08
CA VAL A 37 -36.41 -3.05 -23.51
C VAL A 37 -34.97 -3.46 -23.81
N SER A 38 -34.71 -3.89 -25.04
CA SER A 38 -33.38 -4.26 -25.51
C SER A 38 -32.52 -3.01 -25.78
N VAL A 39 -31.22 -3.09 -25.47
CA VAL A 39 -30.28 -1.98 -25.75
C VAL A 39 -30.23 -1.62 -27.23
N ALA A 40 -30.35 -2.62 -28.12
CA ALA A 40 -30.25 -2.43 -29.56
C ALA A 40 -31.49 -1.74 -30.16
N ALA A 41 -32.67 -1.91 -29.56
CA ALA A 41 -33.93 -1.41 -30.10
C ALA A 41 -34.76 -0.58 -29.11
N TYR A 42 -34.16 -0.11 -28.02
CA TYR A 42 -34.85 0.68 -26.98
C TYR A 42 -35.61 1.89 -27.55
N GLU A 43 -35.11 2.51 -28.63
CA GLU A 43 -35.76 3.68 -29.25
C GLU A 43 -37.13 3.37 -29.87
N THR A 44 -37.28 2.18 -30.47
CA THR A 44 -38.52 1.70 -31.08
C THR A 44 -39.39 0.97 -30.05
N GLU A 45 -38.78 0.18 -29.17
CA GLU A 45 -39.51 -0.58 -28.15
C GLU A 45 -40.16 0.33 -27.11
N LEU A 46 -39.48 1.40 -26.67
CA LEU A 46 -40.09 2.40 -25.76
C LEU A 46 -41.30 3.10 -26.38
N LYS A 47 -41.31 3.27 -27.71
CA LYS A 47 -42.47 3.85 -28.40
C LYS A 47 -43.68 2.91 -28.29
N THR A 48 -43.51 1.68 -28.75
CA THR A 48 -44.57 0.66 -28.80
C THR A 48 -45.09 0.30 -27.41
N LEU A 49 -44.18 0.18 -26.44
CA LEU A 49 -44.49 -0.25 -25.09
C LEU A 49 -45.11 0.85 -24.24
N VAL A 50 -44.79 2.12 -24.50
CA VAL A 50 -45.17 3.23 -23.60
C VAL A 50 -45.95 4.32 -24.33
N THR A 51 -45.33 5.07 -25.24
CA THR A 51 -45.99 6.26 -25.80
C THR A 51 -47.22 5.92 -26.64
N ASP A 52 -47.22 4.77 -27.32
CA ASP A 52 -48.38 4.33 -28.12
C ASP A 52 -49.55 3.86 -27.24
N GLN A 53 -49.28 3.51 -25.98
CA GLN A 53 -50.26 3.04 -24.99
C GLN A 53 -50.85 4.17 -24.14
N VAL A 54 -50.21 5.35 -24.14
CA VAL A 54 -50.64 6.52 -23.38
C VAL A 54 -51.29 7.52 -24.33
N PRO A 55 -52.63 7.72 -24.29
CA PRO A 55 -53.34 8.55 -25.26
C PRO A 55 -52.81 9.99 -25.39
N THR A 56 -52.35 10.57 -24.28
CA THR A 56 -51.82 11.96 -24.23
C THR A 56 -50.38 12.08 -24.72
N ALA A 57 -49.65 10.97 -24.83
CA ALA A 57 -48.27 10.93 -25.33
C ALA A 57 -48.16 10.30 -26.72
N LYS A 58 -49.23 9.67 -27.22
CA LYS A 58 -49.29 9.05 -28.53
C LYS A 58 -49.12 10.10 -29.63
N ASP A 59 -48.23 9.81 -30.57
CA ASP A 59 -47.88 10.72 -31.68
C ASP A 59 -47.31 12.08 -31.25
N VAL A 60 -46.88 12.22 -29.98
CA VAL A 60 -46.20 13.41 -29.45
C VAL A 60 -44.68 13.18 -29.46
N PRO A 61 -43.91 13.74 -30.42
CA PRO A 61 -42.49 13.40 -30.60
C PRO A 61 -41.62 13.75 -29.39
N ILE A 62 -41.97 14.83 -28.67
CA ILE A 62 -41.21 15.28 -27.51
C ILE A 62 -41.32 14.32 -26.33
N GLU A 63 -42.45 13.63 -26.16
CA GLU A 63 -42.62 12.65 -25.08
C GLU A 63 -41.74 11.41 -25.32
N LEU A 64 -41.68 10.92 -26.55
CA LEU A 64 -40.77 9.84 -26.91
C LEU A 64 -39.30 10.22 -26.72
N ALA A 65 -38.93 11.46 -27.06
CA ALA A 65 -37.56 11.96 -26.84
C ALA A 65 -37.20 12.04 -25.34
N ARG A 66 -38.12 12.50 -24.51
CA ARG A 66 -37.97 12.55 -23.04
C ARG A 66 -37.83 11.16 -22.44
N LEU A 67 -38.64 10.21 -22.90
CA LEU A 67 -38.57 8.82 -22.45
C LEU A 67 -37.24 8.16 -22.82
N ARG A 68 -36.72 8.39 -24.05
CA ARG A 68 -35.37 7.95 -24.43
C ARG A 68 -34.28 8.58 -23.56
N ALA A 69 -34.42 9.86 -23.23
CA ALA A 69 -33.49 10.54 -22.34
C ALA A 69 -33.51 9.96 -20.92
N ALA A 70 -34.69 9.62 -20.40
CA ALA A 70 -34.85 8.93 -19.12
C ALA A 70 -34.13 7.57 -19.12
N TRP A 71 -34.35 6.76 -20.16
CA TRP A 71 -33.71 5.44 -20.29
C TRP A 71 -32.17 5.54 -20.34
N ARG A 72 -31.62 6.46 -21.16
CA ARG A 72 -30.15 6.65 -21.22
C ARG A 72 -29.57 7.08 -19.88
N ARG A 73 -30.27 7.93 -19.14
CA ARG A 73 -29.86 8.36 -17.79
C ARG A 73 -29.91 7.21 -16.79
N ALA A 74 -30.99 6.43 -16.79
CA ALA A 74 -31.10 5.24 -15.95
C ALA A 74 -29.96 4.25 -16.21
N LYS A 75 -29.66 3.98 -17.49
CA LYS A 75 -28.54 3.11 -17.89
C LYS A 75 -27.19 3.66 -17.45
N ALA A 76 -26.95 4.96 -17.59
CA ALA A 76 -25.72 5.59 -17.14
C ALA A 76 -25.55 5.53 -15.61
N GLU A 77 -26.62 5.71 -14.85
CA GLU A 77 -26.58 5.56 -13.38
C GLU A 77 -26.36 4.11 -12.95
N LEU A 78 -26.96 3.12 -13.62
CA LEU A 78 -26.67 1.72 -13.35
C LEU A 78 -25.20 1.38 -13.64
N LEU A 79 -24.64 1.84 -14.76
CA LEU A 79 -23.22 1.65 -15.06
C LEU A 79 -22.30 2.31 -14.01
N LYS A 80 -22.67 3.49 -13.49
CA LYS A 80 -21.94 4.13 -12.39
C LYS A 80 -22.05 3.34 -11.09
N LEU A 81 -23.22 2.77 -10.80
CA LEU A 81 -23.43 1.95 -9.61
C LEU A 81 -22.68 0.61 -9.72
N GLU A 82 -22.64 -0.02 -10.89
CA GLU A 82 -21.81 -1.18 -11.19
C GLU A 82 -20.33 -0.86 -11.06
N ASP A 83 -19.88 0.28 -11.59
CA ASP A 83 -18.52 0.77 -11.41
C ASP A 83 -18.21 1.04 -9.93
N LYS A 84 -19.17 1.59 -9.18
CA LYS A 84 -19.02 1.86 -7.75
C LYS A 84 -19.04 0.58 -6.91
N ALA A 85 -19.83 -0.42 -7.30
CA ALA A 85 -19.85 -1.75 -6.70
C ALA A 85 -18.57 -2.53 -7.02
N ARG A 86 -18.03 -2.41 -8.24
CA ARG A 86 -16.67 -2.84 -8.62
C ARG A 86 -15.57 -2.10 -7.86
N ARG A 87 -15.84 -0.88 -7.38
CA ARG A 87 -14.94 -0.09 -6.52
C ARG A 87 -15.28 -0.26 -5.02
N GLY A 88 -16.19 -1.18 -4.67
CA GLY A 88 -16.78 -1.34 -3.34
C GLY A 88 -15.98 -2.25 -2.39
N ALA A 89 -14.97 -2.95 -2.88
CA ALA A 89 -13.87 -3.42 -2.06
C ALA A 89 -12.82 -2.30 -1.96
N THR A 90 -12.18 -2.14 -0.81
CA THR A 90 -10.97 -1.32 -0.68
C THR A 90 -10.01 -1.69 -1.82
N PRO A 91 -9.62 -0.75 -2.71
CA PRO A 91 -8.84 -1.09 -3.91
C PRO A 91 -7.52 -1.82 -3.63
N SER A 92 -7.00 -1.76 -2.40
CA SER A 92 -5.83 -2.52 -1.99
C SER A 92 -6.12 -4.01 -1.82
N ASP A 93 -7.28 -4.40 -1.25
CA ASP A 93 -7.49 -5.77 -0.80
C ASP A 93 -7.75 -6.72 -1.99
N GLU A 94 -8.50 -6.29 -3.00
CA GLU A 94 -8.64 -7.04 -4.28
C GLU A 94 -7.33 -7.12 -5.07
N LEU A 95 -6.46 -6.11 -4.96
CA LEU A 95 -5.16 -6.17 -5.62
C LEU A 95 -4.24 -7.16 -4.91
N ASP A 96 -4.36 -7.28 -3.59
CA ASP A 96 -3.49 -8.09 -2.74
C ASP A 96 -3.96 -9.57 -2.64
N GLU A 97 -5.14 -9.94 -3.16
CA GLU A 97 -5.62 -11.34 -3.27
C GLU A 97 -4.66 -12.21 -4.10
N THR A 98 -4.48 -13.49 -3.78
CA THR A 98 -3.59 -14.37 -4.58
C THR A 98 -4.13 -14.58 -6.00
N LEU A 99 -3.22 -14.82 -6.97
CA LEU A 99 -3.62 -15.25 -8.31
C LEU A 99 -4.02 -16.72 -8.30
N GLU A 100 -4.79 -17.13 -9.31
CA GLU A 100 -4.95 -18.55 -9.63
C GLU A 100 -3.57 -19.16 -9.96
N SER A 101 -3.29 -20.36 -9.44
CA SER A 101 -1.97 -21.01 -9.58
C SER A 101 -1.48 -21.09 -11.02
N GLY A 102 -2.37 -21.37 -11.98
CA GLY A 102 -2.02 -21.45 -13.40
C GLY A 102 -1.50 -20.12 -13.97
N VAL A 103 -2.10 -18.99 -13.58
CA VAL A 103 -1.64 -17.65 -14.01
C VAL A 103 -0.25 -17.37 -13.45
N GLN A 104 -0.02 -17.71 -12.18
CA GLN A 104 1.28 -17.50 -11.55
C GLN A 104 2.40 -18.34 -12.21
N GLU A 105 2.13 -19.62 -12.47
CA GLU A 105 3.07 -20.51 -13.16
C GLU A 105 3.40 -19.99 -14.57
N ASP A 106 2.40 -19.53 -15.31
CA ASP A 106 2.58 -18.95 -16.65
C ASP A 106 3.45 -17.69 -16.62
N LEU A 107 3.26 -16.80 -15.63
CA LEU A 107 4.08 -15.60 -15.46
C LEU A 107 5.55 -15.96 -15.21
N MET A 108 5.80 -16.92 -14.31
CA MET A 108 7.16 -17.37 -13.97
C MET A 108 7.84 -18.09 -15.15
N ALA A 109 7.10 -18.92 -15.88
CA ALA A 109 7.58 -19.62 -17.07
C ALA A 109 7.92 -18.64 -18.19
N ARG A 110 7.07 -17.63 -18.41
CA ARG A 110 7.32 -16.56 -19.39
C ARG A 110 8.55 -15.75 -19.03
N PHE A 111 8.71 -15.34 -17.76
CA PHE A 111 9.91 -14.65 -17.30
C PHE A 111 11.17 -15.48 -17.58
N SER A 112 11.15 -16.76 -17.21
CA SER A 112 12.28 -17.68 -17.42
C SER A 112 12.62 -17.83 -18.90
N ARG A 113 11.62 -17.92 -19.78
CA ARG A 113 11.82 -17.97 -21.23
C ARG A 113 12.35 -16.64 -21.79
N CYS A 114 11.88 -15.51 -21.29
CA CYS A 114 12.31 -14.18 -21.77
C CYS A 114 13.74 -13.84 -21.37
N TYR A 115 14.18 -14.24 -20.18
CA TYR A 115 15.47 -13.79 -19.62
C TYR A 115 16.47 -14.92 -19.34
N GLY A 116 16.10 -16.19 -19.52
CA GLY A 116 16.96 -17.33 -19.19
C GLY A 116 17.32 -17.40 -17.71
N HIS A 117 16.49 -16.82 -16.84
CA HIS A 117 16.79 -16.63 -15.42
C HIS A 117 15.66 -17.15 -14.53
N GLN A 118 16.02 -17.74 -13.40
CA GLN A 118 15.11 -18.15 -12.34
C GLN A 118 15.44 -17.39 -11.06
N VAL A 119 14.43 -16.74 -10.49
CA VAL A 119 14.60 -15.93 -9.27
C VAL A 119 14.61 -16.86 -8.05
N SER A 120 15.64 -16.75 -7.22
CA SER A 120 15.70 -17.45 -5.92
C SER A 120 14.53 -17.07 -5.01
N VAL A 121 14.04 -18.00 -4.18
CA VAL A 121 12.94 -17.77 -3.22
C VAL A 121 13.15 -16.58 -2.27
N HIS A 122 14.41 -16.18 -2.04
CA HIS A 122 14.73 -15.02 -1.22
C HIS A 122 14.43 -13.69 -1.91
N LEU A 123 14.45 -13.66 -3.25
CA LEU A 123 14.23 -12.49 -4.08
C LEU A 123 12.95 -12.59 -4.94
N ALA A 124 12.35 -13.78 -5.04
CA ALA A 124 11.08 -13.99 -5.70
C ALA A 124 9.98 -13.32 -4.87
N PRO A 125 9.06 -12.56 -5.48
CA PRO A 125 7.95 -11.94 -4.76
C PRO A 125 7.03 -12.99 -4.13
N SER A 126 6.38 -12.65 -3.02
CA SER A 126 5.26 -13.43 -2.52
C SER A 126 4.09 -13.38 -3.51
N ASP A 127 3.20 -14.37 -3.44
CA ASP A 127 2.04 -14.49 -4.32
C ASP A 127 1.17 -13.23 -4.32
N THR A 128 0.97 -12.63 -3.14
CA THR A 128 0.22 -11.36 -2.96
C THR A 128 0.88 -10.18 -3.65
N VAL A 129 2.21 -10.05 -3.57
CA VAL A 129 2.96 -8.96 -4.24
C VAL A 129 2.92 -9.15 -5.75
N LEU A 130 3.10 -10.38 -6.22
CA LEU A 130 3.04 -10.68 -7.65
C LEU A 130 1.63 -10.42 -8.20
N ALA A 131 0.59 -10.84 -7.47
CA ALA A 131 -0.80 -10.61 -7.82
C ALA A 131 -1.12 -9.12 -7.94
N ARG A 132 -0.71 -8.35 -6.94
CA ARG A 132 -0.86 -6.89 -6.92
C ARG A 132 -0.24 -6.25 -8.16
N VAL A 133 1.03 -6.53 -8.42
CA VAL A 133 1.74 -5.95 -9.56
C VAL A 133 1.11 -6.37 -10.88
N TYR A 134 0.75 -7.66 -11.03
CA TYR A 134 0.06 -8.14 -12.22
C TYR A 134 -1.27 -7.43 -12.47
N ARG A 135 -2.09 -7.26 -11.43
CA ARG A 135 -3.38 -6.56 -11.53
C ARG A 135 -3.20 -5.06 -11.79
N GLU A 136 -2.21 -4.39 -11.18
CA GLU A 136 -1.91 -2.98 -11.46
C GLU A 136 -1.52 -2.78 -12.94
N LEU A 137 -0.68 -3.67 -13.49
CA LEU A 137 -0.26 -3.60 -14.89
C LEU A 137 -1.40 -3.92 -15.87
N THR A 138 -2.19 -4.96 -15.60
CA THR A 138 -3.29 -5.39 -16.48
C THR A 138 -4.48 -4.44 -16.47
N ARG A 139 -4.80 -3.84 -15.30
CA ARG A 139 -5.87 -2.85 -15.16
C ARG A 139 -5.42 -1.43 -15.51
N ASN A 140 -4.15 -1.23 -15.81
CA ASN A 140 -3.55 0.09 -16.03
C ASN A 140 -3.81 1.07 -14.87
N LEU A 141 -3.65 0.59 -13.64
CA LEU A 141 -3.85 1.35 -12.40
C LEU A 141 -2.55 1.39 -11.57
N PRO A 142 -1.44 1.91 -12.12
CA PRO A 142 -0.17 1.90 -11.40
C PRO A 142 -0.24 2.77 -10.13
N THR A 143 0.33 2.24 -9.05
CA THR A 143 0.51 2.94 -7.78
C THR A 143 1.94 2.81 -7.26
N VAL A 144 2.33 3.69 -6.35
CA VAL A 144 3.59 3.54 -5.62
C VAL A 144 3.37 2.49 -4.53
N ILE A 145 3.84 1.27 -4.77
CA ILE A 145 3.75 0.18 -3.79
C ILE A 145 4.75 0.47 -2.65
N PRO A 146 4.32 0.64 -1.39
CA PRO A 146 5.23 0.87 -0.28
C PRO A 146 6.12 -0.37 -0.06
N LEU A 147 7.44 -0.20 0.03
CA LEU A 147 8.35 -1.33 0.22
C LEU A 147 8.12 -2.09 1.55
N THR A 148 7.47 -1.45 2.53
CA THR A 148 7.05 -2.10 3.78
C THR A 148 5.98 -3.18 3.59
N LYS A 149 5.27 -3.16 2.44
CA LYS A 149 4.31 -4.19 2.02
C LYS A 149 4.92 -5.24 1.10
N VAL A 150 6.17 -5.05 0.67
CA VAL A 150 6.84 -5.97 -0.26
C VAL A 150 7.54 -7.07 0.52
N ARG A 151 7.22 -8.32 0.21
CA ARG A 151 7.83 -9.51 0.79
C ARG A 151 8.29 -10.48 -0.28
N SER A 152 9.37 -11.17 0.01
CA SER A 152 9.74 -12.34 -0.78
C SER A 152 8.93 -13.57 -0.40
N LEU A 153 8.90 -14.56 -1.29
CA LEU A 153 8.29 -15.86 -1.05
C LEU A 153 8.87 -16.52 0.22
N PHE A 154 10.18 -16.39 0.45
CA PHE A 154 10.80 -16.86 1.69
C PHE A 154 10.23 -16.17 2.94
N GLN A 155 9.94 -14.88 2.88
CA GLN A 155 9.40 -14.13 4.03
C GLN A 155 7.92 -14.45 4.28
N SER A 156 7.13 -14.80 3.26
CA SER A 156 5.72 -15.19 3.44
C SER A 156 5.54 -16.57 4.06
N HIS A 157 6.53 -17.46 3.94
CA HIS A 157 6.52 -18.76 4.60
C HIS A 157 7.02 -18.75 6.05
N LYS A 158 7.44 -17.59 6.58
CA LYS A 158 7.79 -17.47 7.99
C LYS A 158 6.52 -17.43 8.85
N PRO A 159 6.49 -18.12 10.01
CA PRO A 159 5.35 -18.02 10.93
C PRO A 159 5.09 -16.57 11.33
N SER A 160 3.86 -16.08 11.16
CA SER A 160 3.45 -14.78 11.69
C SER A 160 3.10 -14.90 13.18
N SER A 161 3.44 -13.89 13.97
CA SER A 161 2.94 -13.78 15.35
C SER A 161 1.51 -13.23 15.32
N GLU A 162 0.53 -14.04 15.73
CA GLU A 162 -0.86 -13.58 15.87
C GLU A 162 -0.95 -12.45 16.91
N ARG A 163 -1.43 -11.26 16.52
CA ARG A 163 -1.78 -10.19 17.46
C ARG A 163 -3.24 -10.33 17.87
N ARG A 164 -3.48 -10.72 19.12
CA ARG A 164 -4.82 -10.82 19.70
C ARG A 164 -5.14 -9.54 20.46
N ILE A 165 -6.18 -8.83 20.05
CA ILE A 165 -6.71 -7.68 20.78
C ILE A 165 -7.94 -8.14 21.55
N SER A 166 -7.88 -8.07 22.87
CA SER A 166 -9.05 -8.31 23.73
C SER A 166 -9.82 -7.01 23.88
N LEU A 167 -11.09 -6.98 23.46
CA LEU A 167 -11.96 -5.79 23.54
C LEU A 167 -12.78 -5.76 24.85
N GLY A 168 -12.49 -6.65 25.80
CA GLY A 168 -13.30 -6.87 27.00
C GLY A 168 -14.50 -7.79 26.75
N GLY A 169 -14.92 -8.51 27.80
CA GLY A 169 -16.06 -9.43 27.75
C GLY A 169 -15.94 -10.55 26.71
N ASN A 170 -15.08 -11.55 26.92
CA ASN A 170 -14.88 -12.76 26.08
C ASN A 170 -14.68 -12.56 24.55
N VAL A 171 -14.72 -11.32 24.03
CA VAL A 171 -14.53 -11.01 22.62
C VAL A 171 -13.05 -10.71 22.40
N THR A 172 -12.39 -11.64 21.71
CA THR A 172 -11.01 -11.47 21.22
C THR A 172 -11.07 -11.28 19.72
N VAL A 173 -10.62 -10.12 19.23
CA VAL A 173 -10.41 -9.90 17.81
C VAL A 173 -9.02 -10.40 17.45
N LYS A 174 -8.97 -11.41 16.59
CA LYS A 174 -7.75 -11.79 15.90
C LYS A 174 -7.52 -10.76 14.81
N VAL A 175 -6.51 -9.90 14.98
CA VAL A 175 -6.06 -9.05 13.88
C VAL A 175 -5.00 -9.87 13.16
N ASP A 176 -5.36 -10.37 11.98
CA ASP A 176 -4.39 -10.90 11.03
C ASP A 176 -3.65 -9.70 10.40
N GLU A 177 -2.91 -8.99 11.25
CA GLU A 177 -1.97 -7.99 10.79
C GLU A 177 -0.86 -8.79 10.12
N GLN A 178 -0.92 -8.88 8.79
CA GLN A 178 0.20 -9.32 7.99
C GLN A 178 1.32 -8.28 8.20
N GLU A 179 2.03 -8.39 9.34
CA GLU A 179 2.89 -7.36 9.93
C GLU A 179 3.87 -6.81 8.90
N SER A 180 3.67 -5.58 8.43
CA SER A 180 4.61 -4.90 7.53
C SER A 180 6.03 -5.10 8.07
N ALA A 181 6.89 -5.79 7.32
CA ALA A 181 8.21 -6.11 7.81
C ALA A 181 8.98 -4.79 8.00
N PRO A 182 9.55 -4.52 9.19
CA PRO A 182 10.24 -3.25 9.41
C PRO A 182 11.48 -3.19 8.53
N LEU A 183 11.53 -2.20 7.64
CA LEU A 183 12.74 -1.84 6.89
C LEU A 183 13.66 -1.07 7.85
N ARG A 184 14.64 -1.75 8.44
CA ARG A 184 15.46 -1.19 9.53
C ARG A 184 16.67 -0.42 9.05
N ASN A 185 17.16 -0.77 7.87
CA ASN A 185 18.38 -0.21 7.30
C ASN A 185 18.30 -0.18 5.77
N VAL A 186 19.29 0.43 5.14
CA VAL A 186 19.40 0.55 3.68
C VAL A 186 19.45 -0.81 2.99
N PHE A 187 20.06 -1.82 3.61
CA PHE A 187 20.13 -3.16 3.04
C PHE A 187 18.75 -3.83 2.98
N ASP A 188 17.96 -3.76 4.07
CA ASP A 188 16.58 -4.25 4.11
C ASP A 188 15.74 -3.55 3.01
N TYR A 189 15.97 -2.25 2.80
CA TYR A 189 15.30 -1.46 1.76
C TYR A 189 15.68 -1.89 0.34
N TYR A 190 16.98 -2.02 0.07
CA TYR A 190 17.51 -2.54 -1.20
C TYR A 190 16.96 -3.94 -1.50
N HIS A 191 16.94 -4.83 -0.51
CA HIS A 191 16.40 -6.18 -0.66
C HIS A 191 14.91 -6.15 -1.03
N ALA A 192 14.10 -5.32 -0.36
CA ALA A 192 12.69 -5.14 -0.72
C ALA A 192 12.53 -4.57 -2.14
N LEU A 193 13.39 -3.64 -2.55
CA LEU A 193 13.38 -3.06 -3.89
C LEU A 193 13.72 -4.11 -4.97
N ARG A 194 14.68 -5.01 -4.69
CA ARG A 194 15.01 -6.16 -5.57
C ARG A 194 13.81 -7.09 -5.73
N VAL A 195 13.09 -7.39 -4.65
CA VAL A 195 11.88 -8.22 -4.69
C VAL A 195 10.79 -7.55 -5.53
N LEU A 196 10.56 -6.24 -5.34
CA LEU A 196 9.59 -5.48 -6.13
C LEU A 196 9.98 -5.44 -7.62
N GLY A 197 11.27 -5.21 -7.93
CA GLY A 197 11.79 -5.24 -9.30
C GLY A 197 11.59 -6.59 -9.99
N ASN A 198 11.79 -7.70 -9.25
CA ASN A 198 11.47 -9.03 -9.76
C ASN A 198 9.96 -9.18 -10.02
N ALA A 199 9.10 -8.70 -9.12
CA ALA A 199 7.64 -8.72 -9.33
C ALA A 199 7.24 -7.99 -10.61
N TYR A 200 7.75 -6.77 -10.82
CA TYR A 200 7.52 -6.02 -12.04
C TYR A 200 7.98 -6.80 -13.27
N SER A 201 9.18 -7.36 -13.25
CA SER A 201 9.74 -8.06 -14.40
C SER A 201 8.98 -9.35 -14.75
N ILE A 202 8.56 -10.12 -13.73
CA ILE A 202 7.77 -11.35 -13.91
C ILE A 202 6.40 -11.01 -14.51
N ALA A 203 5.68 -10.06 -13.91
CA ALA A 203 4.36 -9.65 -14.36
C ALA A 203 4.39 -8.91 -15.72
N GLY A 204 5.42 -8.10 -15.96
CA GLY A 204 5.57 -7.20 -17.10
C GLY A 204 6.53 -7.68 -18.19
N SER A 205 6.71 -9.00 -18.34
CA SER A 205 7.49 -9.59 -19.46
C SER A 205 6.80 -9.48 -20.83
N THR A 206 5.59 -8.90 -20.90
CA THR A 206 4.86 -8.65 -22.15
C THR A 206 5.46 -7.51 -22.94
N GLU A 207 5.25 -7.56 -24.24
CA GLU A 207 5.63 -6.50 -25.16
C GLU A 207 4.53 -5.45 -25.30
N VAL A 208 4.93 -4.19 -25.34
CA VAL A 208 4.06 -3.03 -25.53
C VAL A 208 4.72 -2.04 -26.49
N PRO A 209 3.94 -1.21 -27.21
CA PRO A 209 4.49 -0.14 -28.03
C PRO A 209 5.33 0.83 -27.18
N SER A 210 6.51 1.19 -27.67
CA SER A 210 7.34 2.22 -27.04
C SER A 210 6.73 3.60 -27.24
N GLN A 211 6.70 4.41 -26.19
CA GLN A 211 6.32 5.83 -26.32
C GLN A 211 7.48 6.70 -26.81
N ALA A 212 8.73 6.28 -26.60
CA ALA A 212 9.90 6.99 -27.09
C ALA A 212 10.11 6.80 -28.60
N ASP A 213 9.81 5.60 -29.10
CA ASP A 213 9.91 5.24 -30.52
C ASP A 213 8.73 4.33 -30.90
N PRO A 214 7.59 4.89 -31.36
CA PRO A 214 6.38 4.13 -31.66
C PRO A 214 6.54 3.02 -32.71
N ALA A 215 7.65 2.99 -33.47
CA ALA A 215 7.97 1.92 -34.39
C ALA A 215 8.53 0.66 -33.70
N LYS A 216 8.86 0.74 -32.40
CA LYS A 216 9.46 -0.34 -31.63
C LYS A 216 8.51 -0.91 -30.58
N SER A 217 8.68 -2.19 -30.34
CA SER A 217 8.08 -2.91 -29.21
C SER A 217 9.13 -3.03 -28.09
N VAL A 218 8.72 -2.75 -26.85
CA VAL A 218 9.56 -2.86 -25.65
C VAL A 218 8.87 -3.73 -24.61
N LYS A 219 9.63 -4.30 -23.67
CA LYS A 219 9.03 -5.00 -22.52
C LYS A 219 8.38 -3.97 -21.60
N MET A 220 7.19 -4.29 -21.07
CA MET A 220 6.50 -3.43 -20.11
C MET A 220 7.39 -3.12 -18.90
N CYS A 221 7.99 -4.16 -18.32
CA CYS A 221 8.94 -4.07 -17.21
C CYS A 221 10.21 -4.87 -17.56
N PRO A 222 11.22 -4.26 -18.23
CA PRO A 222 12.45 -4.95 -18.59
C PRO A 222 13.26 -5.33 -17.34
N PHE A 223 13.74 -6.58 -17.27
CA PHE A 223 14.43 -7.10 -16.09
C PHE A 223 15.67 -6.28 -15.71
N GLN A 224 16.55 -6.02 -16.68
CA GLN A 224 17.79 -5.28 -16.45
C GLN A 224 17.53 -3.89 -15.86
N VAL A 225 16.50 -3.18 -16.34
CA VAL A 225 16.12 -1.85 -15.85
C VAL A 225 15.73 -1.89 -14.36
N GLN A 226 15.04 -2.95 -13.92
CA GLN A 226 14.69 -3.10 -12.50
C GLN A 226 15.91 -3.39 -11.62
N LEU A 227 16.84 -4.20 -12.12
CA LEU A 227 18.08 -4.51 -11.41
C LEU A 227 18.95 -3.26 -11.27
N ASP A 228 19.18 -2.57 -12.38
CA ASP A 228 20.01 -1.37 -12.43
C ASP A 228 19.47 -0.27 -11.52
N TYR A 229 18.14 -0.12 -11.44
CA TYR A 229 17.53 0.84 -10.53
C TYR A 229 17.77 0.48 -9.06
N ALA A 230 17.55 -0.78 -8.67
CA ALA A 230 17.81 -1.20 -7.29
C ALA A 230 19.29 -1.03 -6.91
N ASP A 231 20.20 -1.39 -7.82
CA ASP A 231 21.64 -1.28 -7.61
C ASP A 231 22.09 0.18 -7.58
N PHE A 232 21.46 1.05 -8.38
CA PHE A 232 21.65 2.50 -8.31
C PHE A 232 21.27 3.04 -6.94
N VAL A 233 20.07 2.71 -6.43
CA VAL A 233 19.60 3.19 -5.12
C VAL A 233 20.57 2.79 -4.01
N LEU A 234 21.05 1.54 -4.02
CA LEU A 234 22.06 1.09 -3.06
C LEU A 234 23.38 1.85 -3.22
N ARG A 235 23.86 2.04 -4.45
CA ARG A 235 25.10 2.77 -4.73
C ARG A 235 25.03 4.21 -4.24
N MET A 236 23.93 4.91 -4.48
CA MET A 236 23.72 6.27 -3.98
C MET A 236 23.70 6.31 -2.45
N ALA A 237 23.03 5.35 -1.82
CA ALA A 237 23.01 5.26 -0.37
C ALA A 237 24.41 5.03 0.22
N MET A 238 25.24 4.20 -0.43
CA MET A 238 26.62 3.94 -0.01
C MET A 238 27.54 5.14 -0.27
N GLN A 239 27.45 5.77 -1.44
CA GLN A 239 28.26 6.92 -1.82
C GLN A 239 28.10 8.08 -0.85
N TRP A 240 26.87 8.29 -0.38
CA TRP A 240 26.52 9.40 0.52
C TRP A 240 26.45 9.01 2.00
N GLU A 241 26.72 7.75 2.34
CA GLU A 241 26.44 7.19 3.67
C GLU A 241 25.03 7.56 4.17
N ALA A 242 24.06 7.52 3.26
CA ALA A 242 22.76 8.15 3.46
C ALA A 242 21.92 7.42 4.52
N PRO A 243 21.19 8.15 5.37
CA PRO A 243 20.20 7.53 6.25
C PRO A 243 19.05 6.93 5.43
N LEU A 244 18.43 5.88 5.96
CA LEU A 244 17.31 5.20 5.32
C LEU A 244 16.16 6.16 4.93
N SER A 245 15.89 7.19 5.74
CA SER A 245 14.84 8.18 5.43
C SER A 245 15.13 8.95 4.15
N TRP A 246 16.39 9.34 3.92
CA TRP A 246 16.82 10.04 2.70
C TRP A 246 16.67 9.16 1.47
N VAL A 247 17.04 7.87 1.60
CA VAL A 247 16.90 6.88 0.52
C VAL A 247 15.44 6.67 0.17
N ARG A 248 14.59 6.50 1.20
CA ARG A 248 13.16 6.26 1.03
C ARG A 248 12.46 7.41 0.31
N GLU A 249 12.69 8.64 0.74
CA GLU A 249 12.08 9.83 0.16
C GLU A 249 12.38 9.94 -1.34
N ARG A 250 13.64 9.72 -1.74
CA ARG A 250 14.06 9.82 -3.15
C ARG A 250 13.58 8.67 -4.00
N ASP A 251 13.61 7.45 -3.48
CA ASP A 251 13.02 6.31 -4.18
C ASP A 251 11.52 6.51 -4.39
N GLU A 252 10.77 6.90 -3.36
CA GLU A 252 9.32 7.11 -3.46
C GLU A 252 8.98 8.26 -4.41
N SER A 253 9.77 9.34 -4.42
CA SER A 253 9.67 10.43 -5.40
C SER A 253 9.91 9.94 -6.83
N THR A 254 10.97 9.15 -7.04
CA THR A 254 11.32 8.61 -8.37
C THR A 254 10.26 7.63 -8.87
N ARG A 255 9.81 6.69 -8.04
CA ARG A 255 8.73 5.76 -8.38
C ARG A 255 7.39 6.46 -8.52
N GLY A 256 7.14 7.53 -7.77
CA GLY A 256 5.97 8.40 -7.96
C GLY A 256 5.95 9.01 -9.36
N ARG A 257 7.09 9.55 -9.80
CA ARG A 257 7.22 10.09 -11.14
C ARG A 257 7.09 9.02 -12.23
N MET A 258 7.65 7.83 -12.02
CA MET A 258 7.45 6.68 -12.89
C MET A 258 5.95 6.35 -13.03
N VAL A 259 5.20 6.30 -11.93
CA VAL A 259 3.75 6.01 -11.95
C VAL A 259 2.98 7.08 -12.73
N GLU A 260 3.32 8.36 -12.61
CA GLU A 260 2.71 9.43 -13.41
C GLU A 260 2.91 9.23 -14.91
N LEU A 261 4.12 8.84 -15.33
CA LEU A 261 4.44 8.55 -16.72
C LEU A 261 3.70 7.30 -17.23
N MET A 262 3.60 6.24 -16.41
CA MET A 262 2.83 5.05 -16.76
C MET A 262 1.35 5.37 -17.01
N ARG A 263 0.76 6.28 -16.21
CA ARG A 263 -0.63 6.74 -16.42
C ARG A 263 -0.83 7.50 -17.73
N GLN A 264 0.25 8.02 -18.31
CA GLN A 264 0.26 8.65 -19.64
C GLN A 264 0.49 7.63 -20.76
N GLY A 265 0.53 6.33 -20.46
CA GLY A 265 0.66 5.25 -21.43
C GLY A 265 2.09 4.82 -21.74
N TRP A 266 3.07 5.27 -20.95
CA TRP A 266 4.46 4.80 -21.06
C TRP A 266 4.61 3.40 -20.47
N SER A 267 5.50 2.59 -21.05
CA SER A 267 5.93 1.34 -20.41
C SER A 267 6.57 1.65 -19.05
N GLN A 268 6.48 0.75 -18.08
CA GLN A 268 7.09 0.95 -16.77
C GLN A 268 8.62 1.14 -16.88
N GLY A 269 9.28 0.38 -17.77
CA GLY A 269 10.72 0.48 -17.98
C GLY A 269 11.15 1.85 -18.49
N GLU A 270 10.49 2.36 -19.53
CA GLU A 270 10.78 3.71 -20.06
C GLU A 270 10.40 4.80 -19.06
N SER A 271 9.29 4.62 -18.35
CA SER A 271 8.85 5.53 -17.29
C SER A 271 9.89 5.64 -16.19
N LEU A 272 10.48 4.52 -15.76
CA LEU A 272 11.49 4.51 -14.71
C LEU A 272 12.80 5.14 -15.18
N ALA A 273 13.26 4.81 -16.39
CA ALA A 273 14.46 5.42 -16.97
C ALA A 273 14.33 6.95 -17.10
N ARG A 274 13.16 7.42 -17.55
CA ARG A 274 12.87 8.85 -17.65
C ARG A 274 12.73 9.51 -16.28
N ALA A 275 12.01 8.89 -15.34
CA ALA A 275 11.91 9.39 -13.98
C ALA A 275 13.29 9.52 -13.32
N MET A 276 14.17 8.56 -13.54
CA MET A 276 15.55 8.61 -13.07
C MET A 276 16.33 9.80 -13.63
N SER A 277 16.24 10.05 -14.94
CA SER A 277 16.87 11.21 -15.57
C SER A 277 16.30 12.54 -15.05
N GLU A 278 14.97 12.63 -14.89
CA GLU A 278 14.32 13.84 -14.37
C GLU A 278 14.65 14.09 -12.88
N GLN A 279 14.96 13.03 -12.11
CA GLN A 279 15.28 13.09 -10.69
C GLN A 279 16.78 13.07 -10.38
N GLU A 280 17.66 13.08 -11.38
CA GLU A 280 19.13 12.96 -11.22
C GLU A 280 19.70 13.99 -10.22
N VAL A 281 19.21 15.22 -10.30
CA VAL A 281 19.61 16.30 -9.38
C VAL A 281 19.25 15.96 -7.93
N GLN A 282 18.06 15.39 -7.68
CA GLN A 282 17.64 15.03 -6.31
C GLN A 282 18.58 13.97 -5.70
N TRP A 283 18.99 12.99 -6.50
CA TRP A 283 19.93 11.95 -6.07
C TRP A 283 21.37 12.46 -5.87
N SER A 284 21.73 13.57 -6.53
CA SER A 284 23.06 14.19 -6.43
C SER A 284 23.24 15.09 -5.20
N VAL A 285 22.15 15.46 -4.51
CA VAL A 285 22.21 16.31 -3.32
C VAL A 285 22.59 15.48 -2.10
N THR A 286 23.73 15.81 -1.48
CA THR A 286 24.21 15.17 -0.25
C THR A 286 23.13 15.18 0.85
N PRO A 287 22.92 14.06 1.56
CA PRO A 287 22.02 14.00 2.69
C PRO A 287 22.36 15.05 3.75
N PRO A 288 21.35 15.66 4.39
CA PRO A 288 21.62 16.48 5.56
C PRO A 288 22.28 15.60 6.63
N PRO A 289 23.27 16.14 7.37
CA PRO A 289 23.90 15.39 8.44
C PRO A 289 22.81 14.90 9.40
N VAL A 290 22.75 13.59 9.62
CA VAL A 290 21.84 13.01 10.60
C VAL A 290 22.17 13.68 11.93
N PRO A 291 21.23 14.39 12.57
CA PRO A 291 21.49 14.96 13.88
C PRO A 291 21.90 13.81 14.80
N LEU A 292 23.16 13.80 15.27
CA LEU A 292 23.55 13.04 16.45
C LEU A 292 22.51 13.37 17.50
N HIS A 293 21.64 12.42 17.85
CA HIS A 293 20.47 12.65 18.70
C HIS A 293 20.76 13.66 19.82
N LYS A 294 20.43 14.94 19.60
CA LYS A 294 20.10 15.83 20.70
C LYS A 294 18.77 15.26 21.19
N ARG A 295 18.78 14.68 22.39
CA ARG A 295 17.55 14.30 23.09
C ARG A 295 16.59 15.48 22.94
N ALA A 296 15.49 15.27 22.24
CA ALA A 296 14.45 16.27 22.16
C ALA A 296 14.05 16.64 23.60
N PRO A 297 13.82 17.93 23.91
CA PRO A 297 13.11 18.30 25.13
C PRO A 297 11.77 17.57 25.13
N PRO A 298 11.29 17.06 26.28
CA PRO A 298 9.97 16.45 26.33
C PRO A 298 8.92 17.51 25.98
N GLU A 299 8.20 17.32 24.87
CA GLU A 299 6.97 18.05 24.58
C GLU A 299 5.87 17.51 25.49
N ASP A 300 5.20 18.43 26.18
CA ASP A 300 4.05 18.14 27.02
C ASP A 300 2.87 17.66 26.16
N GLY A 301 2.30 16.51 26.54
CA GLY A 301 0.91 16.17 26.25
C GLY A 301 0.66 15.22 25.09
N GLN A 302 0.82 13.92 25.33
CA GLN A 302 -0.13 12.90 24.84
C GLN A 302 0.02 11.61 25.65
N GLN A 303 -1.00 11.32 26.48
CA GLN A 303 -1.08 10.11 27.29
C GLN A 303 -1.26 8.88 26.40
N SER A 304 -0.17 8.15 26.17
CA SER A 304 -0.22 6.77 25.70
C SER A 304 -0.57 5.86 26.88
N THR A 305 -1.76 5.23 26.84
CA THR A 305 -2.18 4.19 27.79
C THR A 305 -1.45 2.88 27.48
N SER A 306 -0.22 2.78 27.94
CA SER A 306 0.53 1.53 28.05
C SER A 306 1.15 1.49 29.45
N PRO A 307 1.09 0.38 30.21
CA PRO A 307 1.70 0.33 31.52
C PRO A 307 3.21 0.60 31.36
N PRO A 308 3.78 1.62 32.03
CA PRO A 308 5.17 1.99 31.85
C PRO A 308 6.05 0.87 32.38
N SER A 309 7.00 0.41 31.56
CA SER A 309 8.13 -0.36 32.05
C SER A 309 8.80 0.47 33.16
N LYS A 310 8.84 -0.06 34.40
CA LYS A 310 9.46 0.63 35.54
C LYS A 310 10.94 0.89 35.20
N LYS A 311 11.27 2.09 34.70
CA LYS A 311 12.66 2.52 34.53
C LYS A 311 13.27 2.63 35.93
N LEU A 312 14.26 1.79 36.22
CA LEU A 312 14.95 1.82 37.51
C LEU A 312 15.63 3.17 37.72
N LYS A 313 15.44 3.74 38.91
CA LYS A 313 16.21 4.89 39.37
C LYS A 313 17.61 4.41 39.75
N THR A 314 18.63 5.10 39.26
CA THR A 314 20.05 4.74 39.51
C THR A 314 20.82 5.96 39.98
N GLY A 315 21.77 5.77 40.89
CA GLY A 315 22.64 6.85 41.36
C GLY A 315 23.93 6.91 40.57
N SER A 316 24.53 8.09 40.43
CA SER A 316 25.82 8.28 39.75
C SER A 316 27.01 8.27 40.72
N HIS A 317 26.76 8.50 42.01
CA HIS A 317 27.77 8.63 43.05
C HIS A 317 27.44 7.78 44.27
N TYR A 318 28.47 7.26 44.92
CA TYR A 318 28.38 6.62 46.23
C TYR A 318 29.45 7.24 47.13
N GLN A 319 29.05 7.80 48.28
CA GLN A 319 29.96 8.44 49.24
C GLN A 319 30.95 9.45 48.59
N GLY A 320 30.44 10.28 47.66
CA GLY A 320 31.24 11.31 46.97
C GLY A 320 32.13 10.82 45.84
N ARG A 321 32.14 9.51 45.52
CA ARG A 321 32.91 8.94 44.40
C ARG A 321 32.00 8.45 43.28
N GLU A 322 32.43 8.63 42.03
CA GLU A 322 31.67 8.20 40.85
C GLU A 322 31.63 6.68 40.71
N ILE A 323 30.47 6.16 40.33
CA ILE A 323 30.25 4.72 40.11
C ILE A 323 30.43 4.38 38.62
N CYS A 324 31.11 3.26 38.34
CA CYS A 324 31.30 2.77 36.98
C CYS A 324 30.00 2.21 36.38
N LYS A 325 29.35 3.00 35.53
CA LYS A 325 28.14 2.60 34.78
C LYS A 325 28.39 1.44 33.81
N ARG A 326 29.57 1.40 33.18
CA ARG A 326 29.97 0.31 32.26
C ARG A 326 29.97 -1.06 32.96
N LYS A 327 30.42 -1.12 34.22
CA LYS A 327 30.37 -2.34 35.04
C LYS A 327 28.93 -2.76 35.36
N ASN A 328 28.02 -1.81 35.58
CA ASN A 328 26.63 -2.07 35.98
C ASN A 328 25.70 -2.44 34.82
N ASP A 329 25.93 -1.89 33.62
CA ASP A 329 25.07 -2.05 32.45
C ASP A 329 25.44 -3.27 31.57
N GLN A 330 26.09 -4.31 32.12
CA GLN A 330 26.59 -5.50 31.40
C GLN A 330 27.61 -5.24 30.26
N ARG A 331 28.03 -3.99 30.06
CA ARG A 331 29.07 -3.65 29.07
C ARG A 331 30.47 -4.11 29.48
N GLY A 332 30.64 -4.52 30.74
CA GLY A 332 31.90 -4.97 31.30
C GLY A 332 32.86 -3.81 31.56
N CYS A 333 33.47 -3.78 32.74
CA CYS A 333 34.63 -2.94 33.00
C CYS A 333 35.70 -3.85 33.63
N SER A 334 36.72 -4.14 32.84
CA SER A 334 37.86 -5.00 33.18
C SER A 334 39.17 -4.22 33.25
N ASP A 335 39.10 -2.90 33.09
CA ASP A 335 40.25 -2.02 33.03
C ASP A 335 40.84 -1.83 34.44
N PRO A 336 42.10 -2.26 34.69
CA PRO A 336 42.76 -2.07 35.99
C PRO A 336 43.06 -0.60 36.30
N SER A 337 42.97 0.30 35.31
CA SER A 337 43.12 1.76 35.48
C SER A 337 41.80 2.50 35.72
N CYS A 338 40.69 1.77 35.91
CA CYS A 338 39.38 2.41 36.12
C CYS A 338 39.35 3.23 37.42
N THR A 339 39.25 4.55 37.28
CA THR A 339 39.18 5.51 38.40
C THR A 339 37.80 5.55 39.09
N LYS A 340 36.81 4.83 38.56
CA LYS A 340 35.42 4.81 39.05
C LYS A 340 35.14 3.57 39.89
N GLU A 341 34.28 3.69 40.89
CA GLU A 341 33.98 2.58 41.79
C GLU A 341 33.13 1.49 41.12
N HIS A 342 33.56 0.24 41.23
CA HIS A 342 32.84 -0.95 40.75
C HIS A 342 31.80 -1.42 41.77
N ARG A 343 30.73 -0.64 41.94
CA ARG A 343 29.63 -0.92 42.88
C ARG A 343 28.26 -0.87 42.21
N CYS A 344 27.28 -1.57 42.76
CA CYS A 344 25.89 -1.54 42.33
C CYS A 344 25.30 -0.13 42.47
N ASP A 345 24.62 0.33 41.42
CA ASP A 345 24.11 1.71 41.32
C ASP A 345 22.58 1.84 41.39
N VAL A 346 21.87 0.76 41.76
CA VAL A 346 20.41 0.78 41.99
C VAL A 346 20.10 1.70 43.16
N LEU A 347 19.11 2.60 42.99
CA LEU A 347 18.56 3.37 44.09
C LEU A 347 17.48 2.57 44.82
N VAL A 348 17.68 2.39 46.12
CA VAL A 348 16.74 1.74 47.04
C VAL A 348 16.35 2.79 48.08
N ASN A 349 15.07 3.18 48.12
CA ASN A 349 14.56 4.19 49.06
C ASN A 349 15.34 5.53 49.05
N GLY A 350 15.89 5.93 47.90
CA GLY A 350 16.64 7.18 47.75
C GLY A 350 18.15 7.06 47.97
N GLU A 351 18.63 5.92 48.46
CA GLU A 351 20.06 5.66 48.66
C GLU A 351 20.60 4.65 47.64
N VAL A 352 21.88 4.76 47.31
CA VAL A 352 22.52 3.86 46.35
C VAL A 352 22.91 2.56 47.05
N CYS A 353 22.53 1.42 46.45
CA CYS A 353 22.81 0.07 46.96
C CYS A 353 24.30 -0.15 47.29
N GLY A 354 25.23 0.31 46.45
CA GLY A 354 26.66 0.39 46.77
C GLY A 354 27.38 -0.97 46.92
N SER A 355 26.71 -2.09 46.68
CA SER A 355 27.29 -3.42 46.83
C SER A 355 28.38 -3.70 45.78
N THR A 356 29.51 -4.27 46.18
CA THR A 356 30.55 -4.76 45.25
C THR A 356 30.30 -6.18 44.74
N LYS A 357 29.34 -6.91 45.34
CA LYS A 357 29.09 -8.33 45.06
C LYS A 357 28.20 -8.57 43.83
N HIS A 358 27.48 -7.54 43.37
CA HIS A 358 26.56 -7.65 42.24
C HIS A 358 26.49 -6.35 41.44
N THR A 359 26.00 -6.45 40.21
CA THR A 359 25.71 -5.31 39.33
C THR A 359 24.21 -4.97 39.40
N ARG A 360 23.81 -3.85 38.81
CA ARG A 360 22.40 -3.44 38.70
C ARG A 360 21.46 -4.57 38.28
N MET A 361 21.87 -5.38 37.31
CA MET A 361 21.06 -6.46 36.73
C MET A 361 20.86 -7.66 37.66
N SER A 362 21.73 -7.79 38.66
CA SER A 362 21.72 -8.88 39.65
C SER A 362 21.39 -8.36 41.06
N CYS A 363 20.92 -7.12 41.17
CA CYS A 363 20.57 -6.54 42.46
C CYS A 363 19.30 -7.20 43.01
N PRO A 364 19.26 -7.65 44.28
CA PRO A 364 18.06 -8.24 44.86
C PRO A 364 16.88 -7.26 44.92
N HIS A 365 17.16 -5.95 44.86
CA HIS A 365 16.16 -4.88 44.77
C HIS A 365 15.70 -4.59 43.34
N PHE A 366 16.25 -5.28 42.33
CA PHE A 366 15.86 -5.16 40.91
C PHE A 366 14.53 -5.88 40.60
N ARG A 367 14.16 -6.92 41.37
CA ARG A 367 13.03 -7.82 41.09
C ARG A 367 11.82 -7.69 42.04
N LYS A 368 11.65 -6.57 42.75
CA LYS A 368 10.45 -6.31 43.55
C LYS A 368 9.66 -5.12 43.01
#